data_AF-A0A1A8PND4-F1
#
_entry.id   AF-A0A1A8PND4-F1
#
_cell.length_a   1.000
_cell.length_b   1.000
_cell.length_c   1.000
_cell.angle_alpha   90.00
_cell.angle_beta   90.00
_cell.angle_gamma   90.00
#
_symmetry.space_group_name_H-M   'P 1'
#
loop_
_entity.id
_entity.type
_entity.pdbx_description
1 polymer ?
#
loop_
_entity_poly.entity_id
_entity_poly.type
_entity_poly.pdbx_seq_one_letter_code
_entity_poly.pdbx_strand_id
1 'polypeptide(L)'
;GTPKTLSSLRVIHPHELAKRMTCCPLGHPVGPVPVIIDCRPFMEYNKSHIHGAVHINCSDKISRRRLQQGKITVLDLISCREGKDSFKG
;
A
#
# COMPACT_ATOMS: atom_id res chain seq x y z
N GLY A 1 19.42 -14.13 11.91
CA GLY A 1 18.72 -14.36 10.62
C GLY A 1 19.54 -13.73 9.53
N THR A 2 19.81 -14.45 8.45
CA THR A 2 20.58 -13.94 7.32
C THR A 2 19.87 -12.73 6.69
N PRO A 3 20.57 -11.61 6.42
CA PRO A 3 19.97 -10.47 5.75
C PRO A 3 19.57 -10.88 4.33
N LYS A 4 18.26 -10.88 4.04
CA LYS A 4 17.77 -11.06 2.67
C LYS A 4 18.26 -9.88 1.84
N THR A 5 19.07 -10.16 0.83
CA THR A 5 19.62 -9.18 -0.11
C THR A 5 18.47 -8.40 -0.76
N LEU A 6 18.47 -7.07 -0.63
CA LEU A 6 17.47 -6.15 -1.19
C LEU A 6 17.65 -5.95 -2.72
N SER A 7 18.06 -7.00 -3.44
CA SER A 7 18.52 -6.91 -4.84
C SER A 7 17.42 -6.57 -5.86
N SER A 8 16.17 -6.39 -5.43
CA SER A 8 15.04 -6.02 -6.30
C SER A 8 14.35 -4.71 -5.88
N LEU A 9 15.02 -3.84 -5.12
CA LEU A 9 14.49 -2.51 -4.83
C LEU A 9 14.60 -1.60 -6.06
N ARG A 10 13.49 -0.97 -6.43
CA ARG A 10 13.42 0.10 -7.43
C ARG A 10 12.82 1.34 -6.81
N VAL A 11 13.37 2.49 -7.16
CA VAL A 11 12.88 3.80 -6.72
C VAL A 11 11.98 4.38 -7.80
N ILE A 12 10.85 4.98 -7.41
CA ILE A 12 9.96 5.74 -8.29
C ILE A 12 9.97 7.19 -7.78
N HIS A 13 10.21 8.15 -8.67
CA HIS A 13 10.18 9.57 -8.32
C HIS A 13 8.73 10.12 -8.30
N PRO A 14 8.45 11.19 -7.53
CA PRO A 14 7.09 11.72 -7.38
C PRO A 14 6.39 12.06 -8.70
N HIS A 15 7.10 12.69 -9.64
CA HIS A 15 6.52 13.06 -10.94
C HIS A 15 6.15 11.83 -11.78
N GLU A 16 6.90 10.73 -11.64
CA GLU A 16 6.62 9.50 -12.38
C GLU A 16 5.44 8.75 -11.76
N LEU A 17 5.31 8.74 -10.44
CA LEU A 17 4.11 8.24 -9.78
C LEU A 17 2.87 9.03 -10.22
N ALA A 18 2.94 10.36 -10.24
CA ALA A 18 1.84 11.20 -10.70
C ALA A 18 1.40 10.84 -12.13
N LYS A 19 2.36 10.65 -13.05
CA LYS A 19 2.08 10.21 -14.44
C LYS A 19 1.44 8.82 -14.51
N ARG A 20 1.78 7.91 -13.61
CA ARG A 20 1.16 6.57 -13.56
C ARG A 20 -0.25 6.60 -12.96
N MET A 21 -0.59 7.66 -12.21
CA MET A 21 -1.89 7.86 -11.60
C MET A 21 -2.87 8.67 -12.45
N THR A 22 -2.44 9.23 -13.59
CA THR A 22 -3.32 10.07 -14.42
C THR A 22 -4.39 9.27 -15.16
N CYS A 23 -5.58 9.86 -15.22
CA CYS A 23 -6.67 9.44 -16.10
C CYS A 23 -6.72 10.30 -17.38
N CYS A 24 -7.31 9.75 -18.44
CA CYS A 24 -7.65 10.50 -19.63
C CYS A 24 -8.81 11.46 -19.35
N PRO A 25 -9.13 12.39 -20.28
CA PRO A 25 -10.21 13.36 -20.10
C PRO A 25 -11.60 12.75 -19.85
N LEU A 26 -11.80 11.49 -20.25
CA LEU A 26 -13.02 10.72 -20.01
C LEU A 26 -13.05 10.03 -18.63
N GLY A 27 -12.04 10.25 -17.80
CA GLY A 27 -11.92 9.66 -16.46
C GLY A 27 -11.31 8.25 -16.42
N HIS A 28 -10.96 7.67 -17.56
CA HIS A 28 -10.37 6.33 -17.61
C HIS A 28 -8.87 6.37 -17.30
N PRO A 29 -8.32 5.43 -16.50
CA PRO A 29 -6.88 5.35 -16.28
C PRO A 29 -6.13 5.10 -17.59
N VAL A 30 -5.00 5.77 -17.80
CA VAL A 30 -4.20 5.67 -19.05
C VAL A 30 -3.24 4.45 -19.02
N GLY A 31 -3.58 3.42 -18.25
CA GLY A 31 -2.76 2.23 -18.06
C GLY A 31 -3.08 1.51 -16.74
N PRO A 32 -2.25 0.53 -16.34
CA PRO A 32 -2.41 -0.14 -15.06
C PRO A 32 -2.25 0.86 -13.91
N VAL A 33 -3.30 1.01 -13.09
CA VAL A 33 -3.25 1.87 -11.90
C VAL A 33 -2.41 1.17 -10.84
N PRO A 34 -1.36 1.82 -10.29
CA PRO A 34 -0.55 1.20 -9.27
C PRO A 34 -1.32 1.05 -7.96
N VAL A 35 -1.14 -0.08 -7.26
CA VAL A 35 -1.54 -0.22 -5.86
C VAL A 35 -0.54 0.52 -5.00
N ILE A 36 -1.00 1.49 -4.21
CA ILE A 36 -0.16 2.33 -3.36
C ILE A 36 -0.32 1.89 -1.90
N ILE A 37 0.79 1.63 -1.23
CA ILE A 37 0.81 1.23 0.19
C ILE A 37 1.45 2.38 0.99
N ASP A 38 0.73 2.89 1.99
CA ASP A 38 1.27 3.83 2.97
C ASP A 38 1.70 3.07 4.23
N CYS A 39 3.01 3.13 4.53
CA CYS A 39 3.64 2.44 5.65
C CYS A 39 3.88 3.37 6.86
N ARG A 40 3.46 4.64 6.81
CA ARG A 40 3.65 5.61 7.90
C ARG A 40 2.77 5.27 9.11
N PRO A 41 3.01 5.89 10.28
CA PRO A 41 2.11 5.80 11.42
C PRO A 41 0.66 6.13 11.03
N PHE A 42 -0.31 5.41 11.61
CA PHE A 42 -1.74 5.54 11.26
C PHE A 42 -2.26 6.99 11.38
N MET A 43 -1.78 7.74 12.38
CA MET A 43 -2.15 9.14 12.55
C MET A 43 -1.67 10.02 11.38
N GLU A 44 -0.52 9.75 10.77
CA GLU A 44 -0.03 10.52 9.62
C GLU A 44 -0.80 10.19 8.35
N TYR A 45 -1.14 8.91 8.14
CA TYR A 45 -2.01 8.48 7.04
C TYR A 45 -3.38 9.17 7.09
N ASN A 46 -4.00 9.25 8.28
CA ASN A 46 -5.30 9.90 8.45
C ASN A 46 -5.25 11.42 8.31
N LYS A 47 -4.11 12.06 8.64
CA LYS A 47 -3.93 13.51 8.40
C LYS A 47 -3.95 13.82 6.91
N SER A 48 -3.24 13.02 6.11
CA SER A 48 -3.22 13.12 4.65
C SER A 48 -2.48 11.92 4.07
N HIS A 49 -2.95 11.38 2.95
CA HIS A 49 -2.28 10.32 2.20
C HIS A 49 -2.51 10.50 0.70
N ILE A 50 -1.68 9.81 -0.10
CA ILE A 50 -1.86 9.78 -1.55
C ILE A 50 -3.21 9.12 -1.87
N HIS A 51 -3.98 9.73 -2.78
CA HIS A 51 -5.31 9.23 -3.14
C HIS A 51 -5.26 7.76 -3.59
N GLY A 52 -6.17 6.94 -3.07
CA GLY A 52 -6.22 5.50 -3.34
C GLY A 52 -5.20 4.64 -2.58
N ALA A 53 -4.34 5.24 -1.74
CA ALA A 53 -3.37 4.48 -0.95
C ALA A 53 -4.04 3.70 0.20
N VAL A 54 -3.57 2.47 0.41
CA VAL A 54 -3.97 1.60 1.51
C VAL A 54 -2.93 1.66 2.63
N HIS A 55 -3.40 1.96 3.84
CA HIS A 55 -2.53 1.93 5.02
C HIS A 55 -2.23 0.51 5.46
N ILE A 56 -0.95 0.21 5.72
CA ILE A 56 -0.52 -1.01 6.38
C ILE A 56 0.33 -0.68 7.60
N ASN A 57 -0.05 -1.22 8.75
CA ASN A 57 0.75 -1.09 9.96
C ASN A 57 1.95 -2.05 9.92
N CYS A 58 3.05 -1.57 9.35
CA CYS A 58 4.33 -2.27 9.35
C CYS A 58 5.12 -2.08 10.65
N SER A 59 4.61 -1.32 11.62
CA SER A 59 5.38 -0.87 12.79
C SER A 59 4.99 -1.55 14.10
N ASP A 60 3.85 -2.23 14.17
CA ASP A 60 3.51 -3.01 15.35
C ASP A 60 4.26 -4.37 15.38
N LYS A 61 4.54 -4.86 16.58
CA LYS A 61 5.36 -6.07 16.78
C LYS A 61 4.68 -7.33 16.23
N ILE A 62 3.34 -7.38 16.23
CA ILE A 62 2.57 -8.57 15.86
C ILE A 62 2.55 -8.70 14.34
N SER A 63 2.14 -7.66 13.62
CA SER A 63 2.08 -7.60 12.16
C SER A 63 3.47 -7.84 11.57
N ARG A 64 4.51 -7.16 12.07
CA ARG A 64 5.89 -7.41 11.62
C ARG A 64 6.30 -8.88 11.77
N ARG A 65 6.06 -9.47 12.93
CA ARG A 65 6.43 -10.87 13.19
C ARG A 65 5.70 -11.81 12.24
N ARG A 66 4.40 -11.61 12.02
CA ARG A 66 3.62 -12.47 11.11
C ARG A 66 4.04 -12.29 9.65
N LEU A 67 4.30 -11.07 9.20
CA LEU A 67 4.82 -10.77 7.85
C LEU A 67 6.18 -11.42 7.63
N GLN A 68 7.12 -11.27 8.57
CA GLN A 68 8.46 -11.86 8.48
C GLN A 68 8.44 -13.40 8.51
N GLN A 69 7.49 -13.99 9.24
CA GLN A 69 7.27 -15.44 9.30
C GLN A 69 6.47 -15.98 8.09
N GLY A 70 5.98 -15.12 7.19
CA GLY A 70 5.13 -15.53 6.07
C GLY A 70 3.75 -16.05 6.48
N LYS A 71 3.31 -15.78 7.73
CA LYS A 71 1.99 -16.19 8.26
C LYS A 71 0.85 -15.31 7.79
N ILE A 72 1.20 -14.20 7.17
CA ILE A 72 0.31 -13.26 6.49
C ILE A 72 1.15 -12.53 5.45
N THR A 73 0.54 -12.16 4.35
CA THR A 73 1.15 -11.37 3.29
C THR A 73 0.54 -9.98 3.23
N VAL A 74 1.21 -9.07 2.53
CA VAL A 74 0.66 -7.74 2.22
C VAL A 74 -0.63 -7.84 1.42
N LEU A 75 -0.72 -8.80 0.50
CA LEU A 75 -1.93 -9.03 -0.29
C LEU A 75 -3.11 -9.45 0.60
N ASP A 76 -2.89 -10.38 1.55
CA ASP A 76 -3.93 -10.79 2.50
C ASP A 76 -4.48 -9.59 3.29
N LEU A 77 -3.59 -8.69 3.73
CA LEU A 77 -3.97 -7.49 4.48
C LEU A 77 -4.82 -6.51 3.65
N ILE A 78 -4.57 -6.41 2.34
CA ILE A 78 -5.33 -5.55 1.44
C ILE A 78 -6.69 -6.17 1.14
N SER A 79 -6.75 -7.47 0.83
CA SER A 79 -8.01 -8.19 0.54
C SER A 79 -8.96 -8.24 1.73
N CYS A 80 -8.46 -8.30 2.97
CA CYS A 80 -9.33 -8.25 4.15
C CYS A 80 -10.05 -6.90 4.34
N ARG A 81 -9.61 -5.83 3.68
CA ARG A 81 -10.18 -4.48 3.84
C ARG A 81 -11.46 -4.28 3.03
N GLU A 82 -11.62 -5.00 1.92
CA GLU A 82 -12.87 -5.00 1.13
C GLU A 82 -14.08 -5.47 1.97
N GLY A 83 -13.84 -6.26 3.03
CA GLY A 83 -14.89 -6.65 3.99
C GLY A 83 -15.25 -5.57 5.03
N LYS A 84 -14.42 -4.53 5.25
CA LYS A 84 -14.67 -3.48 6.25
C LYS A 84 -15.48 -2.30 5.73
N ASP A 85 -15.49 -2.05 4.43
CA ASP A 85 -16.36 -1.02 3.83
C ASP A 85 -17.83 -1.46 3.75
N SER A 86 -18.10 -2.75 3.96
CA SER A 86 -19.45 -3.34 4.06
C SER A 86 -20.14 -3.14 5.43
N PHE A 87 -19.48 -2.51 6.41
CA PHE A 87 -20.02 -2.26 7.76
C PHE A 87 -20.41 -0.79 7.98
N LYS A 88 -21.00 -0.16 6.97
CA LYS A 88 -21.76 1.08 7.16
C LYS A 88 -23.25 0.75 7.04
N GLY A 89 -23.86 0.46 8.19
CA GLY A 89 -25.32 0.54 8.38
C GLY A 89 -25.76 1.99 8.55
#